data_AF-A0AAW4ZQG7-F1
#
_entry.id   AF-A0AAW4ZQG7-F1
#
_cell.length_a   1.000
_cell.length_b   1.000
_cell.length_c   1.000
_cell.angle_alpha   90.00
_cell.angle_beta   90.00
_cell.angle_gamma   90.00
#
_symmetry.space_group_name_H-M   'P 1'
#
loop_
_entity.id
_entity.type
_entity.pdbx_description
1 polymer ?
#
loop_
_entity_poly.entity_id
_entity_poly.type
_entity_poly.pdbx_seq_one_letter_code
_entity_poly.pdbx_strand_id
1 'polypeptide(L)'
;MAGIEKDESILLIQHAINAYHSEKRTQQELAKFLCIETSRLSEGKKGNWRLMPSQKKRIIDEFGYPKQGKGTYVKAEHYSTVNQFIDSYFDAEEQRFYQRLSNALGCDNYQVKFLDCVLLKDCSNDNNSNELKLSILNDYVNSNEFYDWFNMVKNDDSVYNNLTTLASWNRYGLMSCSRYKYEFMSSYLYKVGMLKFCHNSSYIIGGEQNKNVVENEFVLSGNMVLDEHVFIGKNKRFKSSISIPKRYEGTLKHLGEIDLFPDSWDKVKLKIFLSDSMRYNVLIILIPSDVSYSYLINKRMIIIEDLNLIEDINMLMEFFDIPSFESSIKYKIAKNGGYVPGARRL
;
A
#
# COMPACT_ATOMS: atom_id res chain seq x y z
N MET A 1 -37.26 18.79 -2.96
CA MET A 1 -37.15 17.32 -2.82
C MET A 1 -35.83 16.91 -3.46
N ALA A 2 -34.90 16.36 -2.68
CA ALA A 2 -33.63 15.88 -3.21
C ALA A 2 -33.89 14.76 -4.22
N GLY A 3 -33.43 14.94 -5.46
CA GLY A 3 -33.50 13.90 -6.48
C GLY A 3 -32.64 12.71 -6.09
N ILE A 4 -32.99 11.53 -6.59
CA ILE A 4 -32.15 10.33 -6.41
C ILE A 4 -30.81 10.59 -7.10
N GLU A 5 -29.72 10.21 -6.44
CA GLU A 5 -28.38 10.33 -7.00
C GLU A 5 -28.24 9.44 -8.23
N LYS A 6 -27.41 9.88 -9.18
CA LYS A 6 -27.26 9.20 -10.48
C LYS A 6 -26.85 7.74 -10.29
N ASP A 7 -25.85 7.50 -9.45
CA ASP A 7 -25.26 6.18 -9.24
C ASP A 7 -26.21 5.25 -8.48
N GLU A 8 -26.91 5.79 -7.47
CA GLU A 8 -27.98 5.07 -6.78
C GLU A 8 -29.08 4.62 -7.75
N SER A 9 -29.48 5.50 -8.68
CA SER A 9 -30.49 5.17 -9.68
C SER A 9 -30.03 4.06 -10.63
N ILE A 10 -28.77 4.08 -11.08
CA ILE A 10 -28.22 3.04 -11.97
C ILE A 10 -28.24 1.68 -11.26
N LEU A 11 -27.76 1.64 -10.01
CA LEU A 11 -27.68 0.42 -9.21
C LEU A 11 -29.06 -0.20 -8.97
N LEU A 12 -30.05 0.61 -8.62
CA LEU A 12 -31.43 0.16 -8.42
C LEU A 12 -32.06 -0.40 -9.70
N ILE A 13 -31.82 0.25 -10.84
CA ILE A 13 -32.32 -0.24 -12.14
C ILE A 13 -31.67 -1.58 -12.48
N GLN A 14 -30.35 -1.70 -12.30
CA GLN A 14 -29.62 -2.91 -12.64
C GLN A 14 -29.98 -4.09 -11.72
N HIS A 15 -30.18 -3.82 -10.43
CA HIS A 15 -30.72 -4.77 -9.46
C HIS A 15 -32.09 -5.31 -9.87
N ALA A 16 -33.04 -4.42 -10.17
CA ALA A 16 -34.39 -4.79 -10.58
C ALA A 16 -34.41 -5.62 -11.88
N ILE A 17 -33.53 -5.29 -12.84
CA ILE A 17 -33.38 -6.06 -14.08
C ILE A 17 -32.87 -7.46 -13.80
N ASN A 18 -31.85 -7.59 -12.95
CA ASN A 18 -31.28 -8.88 -12.60
C ASN A 18 -32.30 -9.75 -11.85
N ALA A 19 -33.06 -9.15 -10.92
CA ALA A 19 -34.15 -9.83 -10.21
C ALA A 19 -35.21 -10.37 -11.20
N TYR A 20 -35.69 -9.55 -12.12
CA TYR A 20 -36.64 -9.99 -13.15
C TYR A 20 -36.08 -11.08 -14.07
N HIS A 21 -34.81 -10.95 -14.46
CA HIS A 21 -34.16 -11.97 -15.28
C HIS A 21 -34.09 -13.32 -14.56
N SER A 22 -33.86 -13.32 -13.24
CA SER A 22 -33.86 -14.55 -12.43
C SER A 22 -35.23 -15.25 -12.39
N GLU A 23 -36.32 -14.48 -12.52
CA GLU A 23 -37.70 -14.95 -12.63
C GLU A 23 -38.12 -15.28 -14.08
N LYS A 24 -37.20 -15.23 -15.05
CA LYS A 24 -37.48 -15.35 -16.50
C LYS A 24 -38.43 -14.28 -17.05
N ARG A 25 -38.47 -13.11 -16.40
CA ARG A 25 -39.25 -11.94 -16.82
C ARG A 25 -38.41 -10.97 -17.63
N THR A 26 -39.06 -10.23 -18.50
CA THR A 26 -38.41 -9.33 -19.47
C THR A 26 -38.27 -7.90 -18.92
N GLN A 27 -37.36 -7.13 -19.52
CA GLN A 27 -37.24 -5.70 -19.21
C GLN A 27 -38.48 -4.90 -19.58
N GLN A 28 -39.29 -5.37 -20.55
CA GLN A 28 -40.57 -4.74 -20.87
C GLN A 28 -41.56 -4.89 -19.72
N GLU A 29 -41.58 -6.04 -19.06
CA GLU A 29 -42.43 -6.27 -17.89
C GLU A 29 -41.98 -5.42 -16.68
N LEU A 30 -40.66 -5.21 -16.53
CA LEU A 30 -40.13 -4.30 -15.51
C LEU A 30 -40.52 -2.85 -15.80
N ALA A 31 -40.44 -2.42 -17.06
CA ALA A 31 -40.87 -1.08 -17.48
C ALA A 31 -42.36 -0.85 -17.15
N LYS A 32 -43.20 -1.86 -17.43
CA LYS A 32 -44.63 -1.85 -17.09
C LYS A 32 -44.85 -1.76 -15.58
N PHE A 33 -44.11 -2.51 -14.77
CA PHE A 33 -44.17 -2.47 -13.30
C PHE A 33 -43.81 -1.08 -12.74
N LEU A 34 -42.80 -0.43 -13.32
CA LEU A 34 -42.37 0.92 -12.94
C LEU A 34 -43.20 2.04 -13.58
N CYS A 35 -44.17 1.69 -14.44
CA CYS A 35 -44.97 2.62 -15.23
C CYS A 35 -44.12 3.59 -16.06
N ILE A 36 -43.12 3.06 -16.75
CA ILE A 36 -42.23 3.81 -17.66
C ILE A 36 -42.13 3.14 -19.02
N GLU A 37 -41.61 3.85 -20.00
CA GLU A 37 -41.24 3.28 -21.29
C GLU A 37 -39.97 2.42 -21.17
N THR A 38 -39.88 1.34 -21.95
CA THR A 38 -38.73 0.45 -21.97
C THR A 38 -37.42 1.16 -22.36
N SER A 39 -37.51 2.21 -23.19
CA SER A 39 -36.40 3.11 -23.55
C SER A 39 -35.74 3.74 -22.31
N ARG A 40 -36.55 4.14 -21.31
CA ARG A 40 -36.08 4.75 -20.07
C ARG A 40 -35.26 3.81 -19.20
N LEU A 41 -35.51 2.51 -19.22
CA LEU A 41 -34.64 1.53 -18.56
C LEU A 41 -33.25 1.49 -19.20
N SER A 42 -33.19 1.50 -20.54
CA SER A 42 -31.91 1.50 -21.29
C SER A 42 -31.13 2.80 -21.08
N GLU A 43 -31.81 3.95 -21.04
CA GLU A 43 -31.21 5.24 -20.68
C GLU A 43 -30.74 5.27 -19.23
N GLY A 44 -31.55 4.73 -18.32
CA GLY A 44 -31.28 4.67 -16.89
C GLY A 44 -30.06 3.83 -16.55
N LYS A 45 -29.85 2.70 -17.25
CA LYS A 45 -28.60 1.90 -17.12
C LYS A 45 -27.35 2.69 -17.48
N LYS A 46 -27.46 3.63 -18.42
CA LYS A 46 -26.35 4.51 -18.86
C LYS A 46 -26.24 5.78 -18.01
N GLY A 47 -27.14 5.97 -17.04
CA GLY A 47 -27.19 7.16 -16.20
C GLY A 47 -27.76 8.41 -16.89
N ASN A 48 -28.37 8.27 -18.07
CA ASN A 48 -28.98 9.38 -18.82
C ASN A 48 -30.41 9.67 -18.38
N TRP A 49 -30.98 8.79 -17.55
CA TRP A 49 -32.29 8.96 -16.93
C TRP A 49 -32.22 8.49 -15.47
N ARG A 50 -33.03 9.10 -14.60
CA ARG A 50 -33.05 8.78 -13.16
C ARG A 50 -34.45 8.36 -12.73
N LEU A 51 -34.50 7.41 -11.80
CA LEU A 51 -35.71 7.00 -11.13
C LEU A 51 -36.32 8.17 -10.36
N MET A 52 -37.64 8.23 -10.33
CA MET A 52 -38.40 9.06 -9.41
C MET A 52 -38.45 8.40 -8.02
N PRO A 53 -38.61 9.18 -6.93
CA PRO A 53 -38.72 8.63 -5.57
C PRO A 53 -39.77 7.51 -5.41
N SER A 54 -40.89 7.64 -6.11
CA SER A 54 -41.95 6.61 -6.15
C SER A 54 -41.49 5.30 -6.81
N GLN A 55 -40.69 5.38 -7.87
CA GLN A 55 -40.16 4.21 -8.58
C GLN A 55 -39.06 3.52 -7.79
N LYS A 56 -38.17 4.30 -7.13
CA LYS A 56 -37.22 3.77 -6.16
C LYS A 56 -37.93 3.00 -5.06
N LYS A 57 -38.97 3.60 -4.47
CA LYS A 57 -39.76 2.93 -3.42
C LYS A 57 -40.35 1.61 -3.94
N ARG A 58 -40.96 1.59 -5.13
CA ARG A 58 -41.48 0.35 -5.75
C ARG A 58 -40.42 -0.72 -5.96
N ILE A 59 -39.23 -0.34 -6.44
CA ILE A 59 -38.10 -1.29 -6.60
C ILE A 59 -37.68 -1.86 -5.24
N ILE A 60 -37.58 -1.02 -4.22
CA ILE A 60 -37.17 -1.45 -2.88
C ILE A 60 -38.23 -2.33 -2.22
N ASP A 61 -39.51 -1.99 -2.36
CA ASP A 61 -40.62 -2.73 -1.76
C ASP A 61 -40.74 -4.13 -2.40
N GLU A 62 -40.46 -4.25 -3.71
CA GLU A 62 -40.57 -5.51 -4.46
C GLU A 62 -39.30 -6.38 -4.41
N PHE A 63 -38.12 -5.80 -4.65
CA PHE A 63 -36.86 -6.54 -4.80
C PHE A 63 -35.89 -6.33 -3.63
N GLY A 64 -36.30 -5.58 -2.62
CA GLY A 64 -35.37 -5.05 -1.62
C GLY A 64 -34.47 -3.95 -2.17
N TYR A 65 -33.82 -3.24 -1.27
CA TYR A 65 -32.70 -2.37 -1.64
C TYR A 65 -31.53 -3.26 -2.13
N PRO A 66 -30.77 -2.88 -3.16
CA PRO A 66 -29.55 -3.59 -3.57
C PRO A 66 -28.56 -3.58 -2.40
N LYS A 67 -28.66 -4.60 -1.56
CA LYS A 67 -27.70 -4.88 -0.50
C LYS A 67 -26.63 -5.71 -1.15
N GLN A 68 -25.43 -5.17 -1.28
CA GLN A 68 -24.27 -6.04 -1.35
C GLN A 68 -24.25 -6.85 -0.04
N GLY A 69 -23.94 -8.15 -0.14
CA GLY A 69 -23.67 -8.96 1.05
C GLY A 69 -22.62 -8.28 1.94
N LYS A 70 -22.53 -8.68 3.22
CA LYS A 70 -21.46 -8.18 4.09
C LYS A 70 -20.12 -8.44 3.40
N GLY A 71 -19.28 -7.40 3.29
CA GLY A 71 -17.97 -7.47 2.68
C GLY A 71 -16.88 -6.93 3.60
N THR A 72 -15.63 -7.30 3.35
CA THR A 72 -14.47 -6.75 4.05
C THR A 72 -13.85 -5.66 3.19
N TYR A 73 -13.93 -4.41 3.63
CA TYR A 73 -13.18 -3.32 3.01
C TYR A 73 -11.70 -3.45 3.34
N VAL A 74 -10.85 -3.30 2.33
CA VAL A 74 -9.40 -3.39 2.46
C VAL A 74 -8.73 -2.50 1.42
N LYS A 75 -7.63 -1.86 1.81
CA LYS A 75 -6.73 -1.15 0.91
C LYS A 75 -5.48 -2.02 0.72
N ALA A 76 -5.22 -2.44 -0.50
CA ALA A 76 -4.23 -3.48 -0.78
C ALA A 76 -3.56 -3.33 -2.15
N GLU A 77 -2.40 -3.95 -2.29
CA GLU A 77 -1.82 -4.28 -3.60
C GLU A 77 -2.68 -5.34 -4.29
N HIS A 78 -2.77 -5.28 -5.62
CA HIS A 78 -3.59 -6.18 -6.40
C HIS A 78 -2.78 -6.88 -7.47
N TYR A 79 -3.02 -8.19 -7.58
CA TYR A 79 -2.43 -9.05 -8.57
C TYR A 79 -3.50 -9.94 -9.16
N SER A 80 -3.40 -10.19 -10.47
CA SER A 80 -4.35 -11.06 -11.17
C SER A 80 -4.00 -12.54 -11.01
N THR A 81 -2.75 -12.87 -10.63
CA THR A 81 -2.28 -14.25 -10.45
C THR A 81 -1.24 -14.35 -9.34
N VAL A 82 -1.05 -15.56 -8.80
CA VAL A 82 0.02 -15.84 -7.83
C VAL A 82 1.41 -15.65 -8.42
N ASN A 83 1.64 -16.06 -9.67
CA ASN A 83 2.94 -15.88 -10.32
C ASN A 83 3.31 -14.40 -10.46
N GLN A 84 2.36 -13.55 -10.87
CA GLN A 84 2.60 -12.11 -10.94
C GLN A 84 3.01 -11.53 -9.58
N PHE A 85 2.37 -11.98 -8.49
CA PHE A 85 2.74 -11.58 -7.14
C PHE A 85 4.16 -12.03 -6.77
N ILE A 86 4.49 -13.30 -7.01
CA ILE A 86 5.79 -13.88 -6.68
C ILE A 86 6.91 -13.19 -7.46
N ASP A 87 6.74 -13.06 -8.78
CA ASP A 87 7.75 -12.50 -9.69
C ASP A 87 8.07 -11.04 -9.40
N SER A 88 7.09 -10.28 -8.92
CA SER A 88 7.24 -8.85 -8.61
C SER A 88 7.48 -8.55 -7.12
N TYR A 89 7.59 -9.59 -6.27
CA TYR A 89 7.59 -9.42 -4.82
C TYR A 89 8.70 -8.48 -4.32
N PHE A 90 9.92 -8.68 -4.81
CA PHE A 90 11.11 -7.92 -4.38
C PHE A 90 11.10 -6.50 -4.93
N ASP A 91 10.72 -6.32 -6.20
CA ASP A 91 10.58 -4.99 -6.80
C ASP A 91 9.54 -4.15 -6.04
N ALA A 92 8.41 -4.77 -5.68
CA ALA A 92 7.36 -4.12 -4.90
C ALA A 92 7.82 -3.81 -3.46
N GLU A 93 8.62 -4.68 -2.83
CA GLU A 93 9.22 -4.43 -1.51
C GLU A 93 10.12 -3.20 -1.52
N GLU A 94 11.01 -3.13 -2.51
CA GLU A 94 11.94 -2.02 -2.70
C GLU A 94 11.19 -0.71 -2.97
N GLN A 95 10.18 -0.75 -3.85
CA GLN A 95 9.31 0.40 -4.12
C GLN A 95 8.59 0.90 -2.86
N ARG A 96 8.02 0.00 -2.05
CA ARG A 96 7.37 0.35 -0.78
C ARG A 96 8.35 1.01 0.20
N PHE A 97 9.56 0.49 0.31
CA PHE A 97 10.60 1.09 1.15
C PHE A 97 10.90 2.53 0.71
N TYR A 98 11.22 2.75 -0.56
CA TYR A 98 11.56 4.11 -1.03
C TYR A 98 10.36 5.06 -1.01
N GLN A 99 9.13 4.55 -1.19
CA GLN A 99 7.94 5.37 -1.01
C GLN A 99 7.80 5.85 0.44
N ARG A 100 7.91 4.94 1.42
CA ARG A 100 7.89 5.31 2.86
C ARG A 100 9.01 6.28 3.20
N LEU A 101 10.20 6.06 2.64
CA LEU A 101 11.35 6.93 2.82
C LEU A 101 11.09 8.34 2.27
N SER A 102 10.53 8.44 1.06
CA SER A 102 10.15 9.70 0.43
C SER A 102 9.06 10.43 1.23
N ASN A 103 8.02 9.71 1.68
CA ASN A 103 6.95 10.26 2.49
C ASN A 103 7.45 10.78 3.85
N ALA A 104 8.37 10.05 4.48
CA ALA A 104 8.95 10.45 5.75
C ALA A 104 9.83 11.71 5.58
N LEU A 105 10.74 11.72 4.60
CA LEU A 105 11.60 12.88 4.30
C LEU A 105 10.79 14.12 3.86
N GLY A 106 9.68 13.91 3.15
CA GLY A 106 8.76 14.96 2.74
C GLY A 106 7.70 15.35 3.79
N CYS A 107 7.77 14.81 5.02
CA CYS A 107 6.87 15.23 6.09
C CYS A 107 7.32 16.58 6.65
N ASP A 108 6.44 17.59 6.62
CA ASP A 108 6.74 18.98 7.05
C ASP A 108 7.45 19.03 8.40
N ASN A 109 6.98 18.28 9.39
CA ASN A 109 7.57 18.26 10.72
C ASN A 109 9.01 17.71 10.75
N TYR A 110 9.31 16.70 9.92
CA TYR A 110 10.65 16.11 9.87
C TYR A 110 11.61 17.00 9.08
N GLN A 111 11.14 17.55 7.95
CA GLN A 111 11.91 18.46 7.12
C GLN A 111 12.24 19.77 7.87
N VAL A 112 11.28 20.39 8.54
CA VAL A 112 11.50 21.63 9.31
C VAL A 112 12.56 21.42 10.39
N LYS A 113 12.48 20.34 11.17
CA LYS A 113 13.50 20.01 12.18
C LYS A 113 14.88 19.79 11.58
N PHE A 114 14.95 19.18 10.40
CA PHE A 114 16.20 19.04 9.66
C PHE A 114 16.77 20.40 9.25
N LEU A 115 15.95 21.28 8.68
CA LEU A 115 16.36 22.62 8.30
C LEU A 115 16.76 23.49 9.51
N ASP A 116 16.17 23.30 10.68
CA ASP A 116 16.57 23.97 11.93
C ASP A 116 17.98 23.58 12.39
N CYS A 117 18.46 22.40 12.00
CA CYS A 117 19.82 21.96 12.28
C CYS A 117 20.85 22.53 11.30
N VAL A 118 20.40 23.00 10.13
CA VAL A 118 21.25 23.53 9.05
C VAL A 118 21.54 25.01 9.30
N LEU A 119 22.83 25.33 9.38
CA LEU A 119 23.34 26.69 9.61
C LEU A 119 24.10 27.17 8.37
N LEU A 120 23.77 28.37 7.89
CA LEU A 120 24.41 29.00 6.74
C LEU A 120 25.54 29.94 7.18
N LYS A 121 26.61 29.99 6.41
CA LYS A 121 27.73 30.92 6.60
C LYS A 121 27.30 32.33 6.18
N ASP A 122 27.75 33.34 6.93
CA ASP A 122 27.63 34.76 6.59
C ASP A 122 26.19 35.30 6.37
N CYS A 123 25.17 34.62 6.90
CA CYS A 123 23.79 35.12 6.87
C CYS A 123 23.51 35.99 8.11
N SER A 124 23.18 37.27 7.92
CA SER A 124 22.46 38.05 8.93
C SER A 124 21.12 37.36 9.24
N ASN A 125 20.67 37.39 10.50
CA ASN A 125 19.50 36.64 10.99
C ASN A 125 18.22 36.74 10.12
N ASP A 126 18.08 37.81 9.33
CA ASP A 126 16.92 38.05 8.45
C ASP A 126 16.92 37.28 7.11
N ASN A 127 18.05 36.67 6.68
CA ASN A 127 18.18 35.98 5.38
C ASN A 127 18.23 34.44 5.48
N ASN A 128 17.98 33.87 6.65
CA ASN A 128 18.06 32.42 6.88
C ASN A 128 16.75 31.69 6.51
N SER A 129 16.23 31.92 5.30
CA SER A 129 14.98 31.29 4.87
C SER A 129 15.17 29.79 4.61
N ASN A 130 14.12 29.00 4.88
CA ASN A 130 14.13 27.56 4.57
C ASN A 130 14.32 27.29 3.07
N GLU A 131 13.85 28.20 2.21
CA GLU A 131 14.03 28.12 0.76
C GLU A 131 15.52 28.20 0.36
N LEU A 132 16.27 29.15 0.95
CA LEU A 132 17.70 29.28 0.69
C LEU A 132 18.47 28.04 1.17
N LYS A 133 18.15 27.54 2.37
CA LYS A 133 18.74 26.29 2.89
C LYS A 133 18.48 25.12 1.95
N LEU A 134 17.25 24.96 1.48
CA LEU A 134 16.88 23.88 0.54
C LEU A 134 17.65 23.99 -0.77
N SER A 135 17.78 25.19 -1.34
CA SER A 135 18.55 25.42 -2.56
C SER A 135 20.01 24.97 -2.39
N ILE A 136 20.69 25.46 -1.35
CA ILE A 136 22.09 25.13 -1.08
C ILE A 136 22.27 23.63 -0.82
N LEU A 137 21.37 23.01 -0.06
CA LEU A 137 21.43 21.59 0.24
C LEU A 137 21.21 20.74 -1.01
N ASN A 138 20.30 21.14 -1.91
CA ASN A 138 20.10 20.45 -3.17
C ASN A 138 21.33 20.56 -4.08
N ASP A 139 21.99 21.72 -4.12
CA ASP A 139 23.27 21.87 -4.84
C ASP A 139 24.36 20.95 -4.26
N TYR A 140 24.44 20.86 -2.93
CA TYR A 140 25.38 19.95 -2.25
C TYR A 140 25.05 18.48 -2.52
N VAL A 141 23.78 18.08 -2.44
CA VAL A 141 23.32 16.70 -2.69
C VAL A 141 23.53 16.27 -4.14
N ASN A 142 23.58 17.23 -5.08
CA ASN A 142 23.92 16.99 -6.48
C ASN A 142 25.43 16.93 -6.75
N SER A 143 26.28 17.16 -5.74
CA SER A 143 27.75 17.16 -5.90
C SER A 143 28.35 15.75 -5.96
N ASN A 144 29.49 15.62 -6.64
CA ASN A 144 30.28 14.39 -6.63
C ASN A 144 30.80 14.08 -5.21
N GLU A 145 31.13 15.11 -4.43
CA GLU A 145 31.61 14.94 -3.07
C GLU A 145 30.55 14.33 -2.14
N PHE A 146 29.27 14.65 -2.35
CA PHE A 146 28.19 14.01 -1.61
C PHE A 146 28.00 12.54 -2.04
N TYR A 147 28.11 12.24 -3.33
CA TYR A 147 28.08 10.87 -3.84
C TYR A 147 29.23 10.01 -3.27
N ASP A 148 30.44 10.55 -3.25
CA ASP A 148 31.62 9.87 -2.69
C ASP A 148 31.45 9.61 -1.19
N TRP A 149 30.96 10.61 -0.44
CA TRP A 149 30.63 10.44 0.98
C TRP A 149 29.58 9.34 1.18
N PHE A 150 28.49 9.37 0.40
CA PHE A 150 27.41 8.38 0.49
C PHE A 150 27.94 6.96 0.24
N ASN A 151 28.72 6.75 -0.82
CA ASN A 151 29.28 5.44 -1.15
C ASN A 151 30.29 4.93 -0.12
N MET A 152 31.15 5.81 0.39
CA MET A 152 32.09 5.44 1.45
C MET A 152 31.32 4.93 2.68
N VAL A 153 30.31 5.68 3.10
CA VAL A 153 29.50 5.38 4.27
C VAL A 153 28.61 4.14 4.08
N LYS A 154 28.07 3.93 2.88
CA LYS A 154 27.25 2.76 2.53
C LYS A 154 28.05 1.46 2.59
N ASN A 155 29.35 1.52 2.29
CA ASN A 155 30.21 0.34 2.20
C ASN A 155 31.01 0.05 3.48
N ASP A 156 31.16 1.02 4.39
CA ASP A 156 31.94 0.86 5.61
C ASP A 156 31.33 1.60 6.82
N ASP A 157 30.64 0.83 7.67
CA ASP A 157 30.02 1.26 8.93
C ASP A 157 31.04 1.77 9.98
N SER A 158 32.32 1.44 9.84
CA SER A 158 33.36 1.79 10.81
C SER A 158 33.85 3.23 10.67
N VAL A 159 33.68 3.85 9.50
CA VAL A 159 34.24 5.17 9.23
C VAL A 159 33.50 6.25 10.02
N TYR A 160 34.21 6.97 10.88
CA TYR A 160 33.67 8.16 11.55
C TYR A 160 33.60 9.31 10.54
N ASN A 161 32.39 9.60 10.06
CA ASN A 161 32.17 10.56 8.97
C ASN A 161 31.17 11.64 9.40
N ASN A 162 31.66 12.63 10.15
CA ASN A 162 30.90 13.85 10.36
C ASN A 162 30.90 14.66 9.05
N LEU A 163 29.85 14.52 8.25
CA LEU A 163 29.71 15.21 6.96
C LEU A 163 29.84 16.73 7.10
N THR A 164 29.45 17.28 8.25
CA THR A 164 29.45 18.73 8.50
C THR A 164 30.86 19.31 8.72
N THR A 165 31.86 18.45 8.85
CA THR A 165 33.29 18.82 8.95
C THR A 165 34.03 18.69 7.63
N LEU A 166 33.39 18.16 6.58
CA LEU A 166 34.01 18.03 5.28
C LEU A 166 34.29 19.42 4.68
N ALA A 167 35.42 19.56 4.00
CA ALA A 167 35.75 20.80 3.28
C ALA A 167 34.68 21.14 2.22
N SER A 168 34.04 20.13 1.62
CA SER A 168 32.91 20.33 0.71
C SER A 168 31.73 21.02 1.40
N TRP A 169 31.33 20.60 2.61
CA TRP A 169 30.26 21.22 3.37
C TRP A 169 30.45 22.73 3.54
N ASN A 170 31.65 23.16 3.93
CA ASN A 170 32.01 24.57 4.06
C ASN A 170 32.03 25.31 2.71
N ARG A 171 32.51 24.67 1.63
CA ARG A 171 32.53 25.26 0.28
C ARG A 171 31.14 25.61 -0.23
N TYR A 172 30.11 24.85 0.14
CA TYR A 172 28.70 25.14 -0.17
C TYR A 172 28.08 26.18 0.77
N GLY A 173 28.86 26.80 1.67
CA GLY A 173 28.36 27.82 2.60
C GLY A 173 27.62 27.26 3.80
N LEU A 174 27.80 25.96 4.12
CA LEU A 174 27.17 25.32 5.26
C LEU A 174 28.16 25.28 6.45
N MET A 175 27.67 25.63 7.65
CA MET A 175 28.49 25.62 8.88
C MET A 175 28.47 24.25 9.56
N SER A 176 29.57 23.91 10.23
CA SER A 176 29.63 22.73 11.08
C SER A 176 28.69 22.87 12.28
N CYS A 177 28.22 21.74 12.80
CA CYS A 177 27.31 21.73 13.94
C CYS A 177 27.80 20.80 15.07
N SER A 178 27.23 20.99 16.26
CA SER A 178 27.54 20.18 17.45
C SER A 178 27.25 18.69 17.23
N ARG A 179 27.88 17.82 18.02
CA ARG A 179 27.73 16.35 17.97
C ARG A 179 26.30 15.85 17.70
N TYR A 180 25.35 16.24 18.55
CA TYR A 180 23.96 15.78 18.46
C TYR A 180 23.25 16.22 17.17
N LYS A 181 23.53 17.43 16.68
CA LYS A 181 22.92 17.95 15.45
C LYS A 181 23.48 17.25 14.20
N TYR A 182 24.78 16.93 14.17
CA TYR A 182 25.36 16.30 12.98
C TYR A 182 24.86 14.87 12.81
N GLU A 183 24.66 14.10 13.89
CA GLU A 183 24.18 12.71 13.81
C GLU A 183 22.80 12.67 13.14
N PHE A 184 21.90 13.57 13.54
CA PHE A 184 20.57 13.75 12.93
C PHE A 184 20.65 14.16 11.46
N MET A 185 21.45 15.18 11.15
CA MET A 185 21.64 15.64 9.78
C MET A 185 22.25 14.57 8.88
N SER A 186 23.18 13.78 9.40
CA SER A 186 23.84 12.69 8.66
C SER A 186 22.89 11.54 8.39
N SER A 187 22.03 11.20 9.34
CA SER A 187 20.93 10.25 9.15
C SER A 187 19.94 10.73 8.09
N TYR A 188 19.50 11.99 8.16
CA TYR A 188 18.63 12.59 7.15
C TYR A 188 19.28 12.57 5.76
N LEU A 189 20.52 13.04 5.64
CA LEU A 189 21.22 13.12 4.36
C LEU A 189 21.60 11.74 3.82
N TYR A 190 21.92 10.77 4.66
CA TYR A 190 22.12 9.38 4.20
C TYR A 190 20.84 8.84 3.55
N LYS A 191 19.68 9.08 4.17
CA LYS A 191 18.36 8.71 3.63
C LYS A 191 18.03 9.45 2.32
N VAL A 192 18.43 10.72 2.20
CA VAL A 192 18.38 11.46 0.92
C VAL A 192 19.26 10.79 -0.14
N GLY A 193 20.48 10.40 0.22
CA GLY A 193 21.40 9.68 -0.66
C GLY A 193 20.84 8.33 -1.13
N MET A 194 20.14 7.60 -0.26
CA MET A 194 19.44 6.37 -0.65
C MET A 194 18.38 6.64 -1.72
N LEU A 195 17.50 7.64 -1.53
CA LEU A 195 16.52 8.01 -2.54
C LEU A 195 17.18 8.46 -3.84
N LYS A 196 18.20 9.30 -3.75
CA LYS A 196 18.86 9.86 -4.93
C LYS A 196 19.63 8.83 -5.72
N PHE A 197 20.53 8.11 -5.08
CA PHE A 197 21.52 7.27 -5.77
C PHE A 197 21.09 5.82 -5.93
N CYS A 198 20.10 5.36 -5.16
CA CYS A 198 19.62 3.97 -5.25
C CYS A 198 18.21 3.84 -5.86
N HIS A 199 17.44 4.93 -6.00
CA HIS A 199 16.06 4.86 -6.50
C HIS A 199 15.71 5.86 -7.61
N ASN A 200 15.89 7.16 -7.36
CA ASN A 200 15.51 8.25 -8.26
C ASN A 200 16.62 9.31 -8.30
N SER A 201 17.46 9.28 -9.34
CA SER A 201 18.59 10.21 -9.53
C SER A 201 18.19 11.69 -9.57
N SER A 202 16.95 11.97 -9.95
CA SER A 202 16.37 13.32 -9.99
C SER A 202 15.78 13.77 -8.65
N TYR A 203 15.88 12.97 -7.59
CA TYR A 203 15.37 13.34 -6.26
C TYR A 203 16.05 14.63 -5.75
N ILE A 204 15.21 15.53 -5.22
CA ILE A 204 15.59 16.76 -4.53
C ILE A 204 14.84 16.85 -3.19
N ILE A 205 15.49 17.46 -2.20
CA ILE A 205 14.89 17.73 -0.90
C ILE A 205 13.77 18.76 -1.07
N GLY A 206 12.58 18.46 -0.55
CA GLY A 206 11.40 19.31 -0.66
C GLY A 206 10.66 19.22 -2.01
N GLY A 207 11.07 18.30 -2.90
CA GLY A 207 10.33 17.98 -4.11
C GLY A 207 9.04 17.20 -3.85
N GLU A 208 8.26 16.97 -4.91
CA GLU A 208 7.04 16.16 -4.82
C GLU A 208 7.32 14.74 -4.29
N GLN A 209 6.40 14.25 -3.45
CA GLN A 209 6.48 12.91 -2.88
C GLN A 209 6.35 11.84 -3.96
N ASN A 210 7.11 10.76 -3.79
CA ASN A 210 7.05 9.63 -4.70
C ASN A 210 5.73 8.87 -4.50
N LYS A 211 4.80 8.95 -5.47
CA LYS A 211 3.48 8.29 -5.40
C LYS A 211 3.50 6.93 -6.12
N ASN A 212 4.37 6.02 -5.69
CA ASN A 212 4.65 4.80 -6.47
C ASN A 212 3.97 3.51 -6.02
N VAL A 213 3.33 3.42 -4.84
CA VAL A 213 2.56 2.21 -4.50
C VAL A 213 1.09 2.43 -4.83
N VAL A 214 0.63 1.73 -5.87
CA VAL A 214 -0.78 1.68 -6.27
C VAL A 214 -1.51 0.73 -5.32
N GLU A 215 -1.79 1.20 -4.12
CA GLU A 215 -2.79 0.55 -3.28
C GLU A 215 -4.19 0.91 -3.80
N ASN A 216 -4.97 -0.11 -4.12
CA ASN A 216 -6.36 0.05 -4.54
C ASN A 216 -7.30 -0.29 -3.39
N GLU A 217 -8.50 0.29 -3.42
CA GLU A 217 -9.56 0.00 -2.47
C GLU A 217 -10.42 -1.16 -2.98
N PHE A 218 -10.63 -2.17 -2.14
CA PHE A 218 -11.41 -3.35 -2.45
C PHE A 218 -12.47 -3.61 -1.39
N VAL A 219 -13.58 -4.20 -1.84
CA VAL A 219 -14.58 -4.81 -0.95
C VAL A 219 -14.65 -6.30 -1.28
N LEU A 220 -14.06 -7.12 -0.41
CA LEU A 220 -14.11 -8.57 -0.56
C LEU A 220 -15.48 -9.06 -0.09
N SER A 221 -16.36 -9.37 -1.05
CA SER A 221 -17.69 -9.93 -0.83
C SER A 221 -17.67 -11.46 -0.83
N GLY A 222 -18.64 -12.07 -0.14
CA GLY A 222 -18.81 -13.53 -0.06
C GLY A 222 -18.39 -14.09 1.30
N ASN A 223 -18.34 -15.42 1.39
CA ASN A 223 -18.03 -16.11 2.64
C ASN A 223 -16.53 -16.30 2.80
N MET A 224 -15.97 -15.93 3.95
CA MET A 224 -14.60 -16.30 4.31
C MET A 224 -14.59 -17.79 4.65
N VAL A 225 -13.95 -18.59 3.80
CA VAL A 225 -13.90 -20.06 3.92
C VAL A 225 -12.60 -20.55 4.56
N LEU A 226 -11.57 -19.71 4.59
CA LEU A 226 -10.29 -19.98 5.23
C LEU A 226 -9.80 -18.72 5.95
N ASP A 227 -9.30 -18.89 7.17
CA ASP A 227 -8.57 -17.86 7.91
C ASP A 227 -7.38 -18.51 8.63
N GLU A 228 -6.22 -18.53 7.98
CA GLU A 228 -5.00 -19.13 8.52
C GLU A 228 -3.98 -18.10 8.94
N HIS A 229 -3.29 -18.41 10.02
CA HIS A 229 -2.19 -17.62 10.55
C HIS A 229 -0.97 -18.51 10.63
N VAL A 230 0.10 -18.12 9.92
CA VAL A 230 1.32 -18.90 9.84
C VAL A 230 2.49 -18.06 10.29
N PHE A 231 3.28 -18.61 11.19
CA PHE A 231 4.56 -18.02 11.57
C PHE A 231 5.60 -18.43 10.53
N ILE A 232 6.11 -17.47 9.78
CA ILE A 232 7.20 -17.66 8.82
C ILE A 232 8.57 -17.37 9.46
N GLY A 233 8.57 -16.76 10.65
CA GLY A 233 9.77 -16.36 11.37
C GLY A 233 10.65 -15.41 10.56
N LYS A 234 11.93 -15.35 10.90
CA LYS A 234 12.94 -14.60 10.13
C LYS A 234 13.35 -15.37 8.88
N ASN A 235 12.40 -15.63 7.99
CA ASN A 235 12.69 -16.33 6.75
C ASN A 235 13.75 -15.55 5.96
N LYS A 236 14.92 -16.17 5.75
CA LYS A 236 16.07 -15.56 5.06
C LYS A 236 15.74 -15.20 3.60
N ARG A 237 14.75 -15.86 2.97
CA ARG A 237 14.29 -15.55 1.62
C ARG A 237 13.66 -14.15 1.52
N PHE A 238 13.10 -13.63 2.62
CA PHE A 238 12.51 -12.29 2.67
C PHE A 238 13.43 -11.25 3.28
N LYS A 239 14.76 -11.49 3.28
CA LYS A 239 15.71 -10.46 3.66
C LYS A 239 15.76 -9.43 2.53
N SER A 240 15.38 -8.19 2.83
CA SER A 240 15.49 -7.09 1.87
C SER A 240 16.92 -6.97 1.34
N SER A 241 17.04 -6.64 0.05
CA SER A 241 18.31 -6.29 -0.60
C SER A 241 18.85 -4.95 -0.09
N ILE A 242 18.00 -4.13 0.53
CA ILE A 242 18.35 -2.83 1.07
C ILE A 242 19.08 -3.02 2.40
N SER A 243 20.32 -2.52 2.46
CA SER A 243 21.13 -2.48 3.67
C SER A 243 21.27 -1.05 4.17
N ILE A 244 21.05 -0.85 5.47
CA ILE A 244 21.25 0.42 6.16
C ILE A 244 22.36 0.21 7.20
N PRO A 245 23.45 1.00 7.17
CA PRO A 245 24.46 0.97 8.21
C PRO A 245 23.87 1.16 9.60
N LYS A 246 24.41 0.45 10.60
CA LYS A 246 23.89 0.49 11.99
C LYS A 246 23.80 1.90 12.57
N ARG A 247 24.68 2.80 12.15
CA ARG A 247 24.69 4.20 12.59
C ARG A 247 23.47 4.99 12.11
N TYR A 248 22.86 4.60 10.99
CA TYR A 248 21.67 5.26 10.43
C TYR A 248 20.39 4.44 10.62
N GLU A 249 20.50 3.24 11.20
CA GLU A 249 19.35 2.39 11.57
C GLU A 249 18.43 3.08 12.59
N GLY A 250 18.95 3.96 13.45
CA GLY A 250 18.11 4.84 14.29
C GLY A 250 18.70 5.04 15.67
N THR A 251 18.92 6.30 16.05
CA THR A 251 19.42 6.62 17.40
C THR A 251 18.82 7.90 18.00
N LEU A 252 18.02 8.68 17.26
CA LEU A 252 17.57 9.99 17.74
C LEU A 252 16.04 10.10 17.79
N LYS A 253 15.38 9.12 18.42
CA LYS A 253 13.92 9.12 18.68
C LYS A 253 13.43 10.42 19.35
N HIS A 254 14.29 11.07 20.14
CA HIS A 254 14.01 12.35 20.80
C HIS A 254 13.95 13.56 19.83
N LEU A 255 14.51 13.45 18.63
CA LEU A 255 14.39 14.46 17.56
C LEU A 255 13.20 14.18 16.63
N GLY A 256 12.43 13.12 16.87
CA GLY A 256 11.30 12.74 16.04
C GLY A 256 11.70 12.00 14.77
N GLU A 257 12.83 11.27 14.78
CA GLU A 257 13.16 10.33 13.71
C GLU A 257 12.07 9.26 13.58
N ILE A 258 11.72 8.94 12.33
CA ILE A 258 10.85 7.82 11.98
C ILE A 258 11.76 6.60 11.75
N ASP A 259 11.46 5.50 12.45
CA ASP A 259 12.11 4.19 12.28
C ASP A 259 11.81 3.65 10.86
N LEU A 260 12.67 3.96 9.88
CA LEU A 260 12.54 3.58 8.47
C LEU A 260 13.47 2.41 8.16
N PHE A 261 12.98 1.21 8.45
CA PHE A 261 13.69 -0.02 8.16
C PHE A 261 13.17 -0.67 6.88
N PRO A 262 14.03 -1.44 6.18
CA PRO A 262 13.56 -2.38 5.18
C PRO A 262 12.50 -3.30 5.78
N ASP A 263 11.64 -3.74 4.89
CA ASP A 263 10.40 -4.36 5.26
C ASP A 263 10.72 -5.80 5.77
N SER A 264 10.15 -6.20 6.92
CA SER A 264 10.50 -7.46 7.60
C SER A 264 9.27 -8.05 8.30
N TRP A 265 8.97 -9.31 8.01
CA TRP A 265 7.72 -9.97 8.40
C TRP A 265 7.99 -11.31 9.05
N ASP A 266 7.28 -11.55 10.14
CA ASP A 266 7.39 -12.78 10.93
C ASP A 266 6.17 -13.68 10.76
N LYS A 267 5.03 -13.10 10.32
CA LYS A 267 3.75 -13.78 10.25
C LYS A 267 3.07 -13.48 8.93
N VAL A 268 2.46 -14.50 8.35
CA VAL A 268 1.57 -14.39 7.18
C VAL A 268 0.18 -14.80 7.62
N LYS A 269 -0.81 -13.99 7.28
CA LYS A 269 -2.21 -14.33 7.46
C LYS A 269 -2.86 -14.49 6.08
N LEU A 270 -3.39 -15.69 5.82
CA LEU A 270 -4.04 -16.07 4.57
C LEU A 270 -5.54 -16.17 4.80
N LYS A 271 -6.31 -15.30 4.15
CA LYS A 271 -7.77 -15.34 4.17
C LYS A 271 -8.30 -15.64 2.79
N ILE A 272 -9.13 -16.68 2.65
CA ILE A 272 -9.76 -17.03 1.38
C ILE A 272 -11.25 -16.75 1.45
N PHE A 273 -11.74 -16.04 0.45
CA PHE A 273 -13.13 -15.67 0.28
C PHE A 273 -13.71 -16.42 -0.92
N LEU A 274 -14.85 -17.07 -0.72
CA LEU A 274 -15.68 -17.62 -1.79
C LEU A 274 -16.76 -16.60 -2.13
N SER A 275 -16.64 -15.99 -3.29
CA SER A 275 -17.63 -15.04 -3.81
C SER A 275 -18.95 -15.73 -4.19
N ASP A 276 -20.03 -14.95 -4.31
CA ASP A 276 -21.32 -15.44 -4.80
C ASP A 276 -21.24 -16.01 -6.22
N SER A 277 -20.25 -15.56 -7.01
CA SER A 277 -19.92 -16.11 -8.34
C SER A 277 -19.13 -17.43 -8.29
N MET A 278 -18.98 -18.04 -7.12
CA MET A 278 -18.20 -19.27 -6.88
C MET A 278 -16.71 -19.15 -7.23
N ARG A 279 -16.17 -17.92 -7.27
CA ARG A 279 -14.75 -17.64 -7.46
C ARG A 279 -14.05 -17.45 -6.13
N TYR A 280 -12.83 -17.98 -6.02
CA TYR A 280 -11.99 -17.84 -4.84
C TYR A 280 -11.08 -16.62 -4.97
N ASN A 281 -11.05 -15.78 -3.93
CA ASN A 281 -10.11 -14.67 -3.83
C ASN A 281 -9.32 -14.82 -2.53
N VAL A 282 -8.03 -14.47 -2.54
CA VAL A 282 -7.21 -14.47 -1.33
C VAL A 282 -6.79 -13.07 -0.94
N LEU A 283 -6.86 -12.81 0.35
CA LEU A 283 -6.21 -11.70 1.02
C LEU A 283 -5.03 -12.25 1.82
N ILE A 284 -3.84 -11.87 1.40
CA ILE A 284 -2.57 -12.15 2.08
C ILE A 284 -2.21 -10.92 2.91
N ILE A 285 -1.90 -11.13 4.18
CA ILE A 285 -1.50 -10.07 5.09
C ILE A 285 -0.16 -10.45 5.68
N LEU A 286 0.89 -9.71 5.32
CA LEU A 286 2.20 -9.86 5.91
C LEU A 286 2.30 -8.94 7.13
N ILE A 287 2.68 -9.50 8.28
CA ILE A 287 2.69 -8.83 9.57
C ILE A 287 4.13 -8.78 10.10
N PRO A 288 4.64 -7.59 10.46
CA PRO A 288 5.99 -7.44 11.00
C PRO A 288 6.17 -8.05 12.40
N SER A 289 7.43 -8.36 12.71
CA SER A 289 7.92 -8.68 14.07
C SER A 289 7.51 -7.60 15.07
N ASP A 290 6.87 -7.98 16.19
CA ASP A 290 6.42 -7.06 17.26
C ASP A 290 7.62 -6.43 18.01
N VAL A 291 8.20 -5.31 17.52
CA VAL A 291 9.20 -4.55 18.31
C VAL A 291 9.24 -3.02 18.09
N SER A 292 8.43 -2.41 17.22
CA SER A 292 8.53 -0.95 17.00
C SER A 292 7.21 -0.26 16.61
N TYR A 293 7.12 1.06 16.85
CA TYR A 293 6.01 1.93 16.41
C TYR A 293 5.74 1.85 14.88
N SER A 294 6.71 1.38 14.09
CA SER A 294 6.56 1.10 12.66
C SER A 294 5.72 -0.14 12.33
N TYR A 295 5.24 -0.89 13.33
CA TYR A 295 4.38 -2.07 13.18
C TYR A 295 3.14 -1.85 12.29
N LEU A 296 2.47 -0.69 12.41
CA LEU A 296 1.28 -0.39 11.61
C LEU A 296 1.60 0.07 10.19
N ILE A 297 2.78 0.66 9.98
CA ILE A 297 3.22 1.21 8.69
C ILE A 297 3.76 0.10 7.78
N ASN A 298 4.28 -0.97 8.36
CA ASN A 298 4.98 -2.04 7.63
C ASN A 298 4.09 -3.25 7.31
N LYS A 299 2.80 -3.15 7.63
CA LYS A 299 1.82 -4.16 7.23
C LYS A 299 1.65 -4.12 5.71
N ARG A 300 1.75 -5.27 5.06
CA ARG A 300 1.51 -5.41 3.62
C ARG A 300 0.23 -6.18 3.40
N MET A 301 -0.71 -5.59 2.67
CA MET A 301 -1.97 -6.21 2.29
C MET A 301 -1.94 -6.47 0.79
N ILE A 302 -2.20 -7.70 0.40
CA ILE A 302 -2.15 -8.16 -0.99
C ILE A 302 -3.43 -8.92 -1.30
N ILE A 303 -4.08 -8.58 -2.40
CA ILE A 303 -5.22 -9.33 -2.94
C ILE A 303 -4.81 -10.01 -4.24
N ILE A 304 -5.21 -11.28 -4.35
CA ILE A 304 -5.15 -12.04 -5.59
C ILE A 304 -6.55 -12.59 -5.87
N GLU A 305 -7.08 -12.27 -7.04
CA GLU A 305 -8.42 -12.68 -7.47
C GLU A 305 -8.40 -13.99 -8.26
N ASP A 306 -9.55 -14.67 -8.28
CA ASP A 306 -9.84 -15.82 -9.14
C ASP A 306 -8.82 -16.98 -9.07
N LEU A 307 -8.53 -17.41 -7.84
CA LEU A 307 -7.57 -18.47 -7.58
C LEU A 307 -7.97 -19.82 -8.17
N ASN A 308 -7.01 -20.50 -8.80
CA ASN A 308 -7.02 -21.95 -8.92
C ASN A 308 -6.65 -22.57 -7.56
N LEU A 309 -7.68 -22.73 -6.72
CA LEU A 309 -7.57 -22.97 -5.27
C LEU A 309 -6.40 -23.87 -4.83
N ILE A 310 -6.23 -25.06 -5.41
CA ILE A 310 -5.22 -26.01 -4.92
C ILE A 310 -3.82 -25.66 -5.43
N GLU A 311 -3.69 -25.36 -6.71
CA GLU A 311 -2.41 -25.03 -7.35
C GLU A 311 -1.84 -23.73 -6.77
N ASP A 312 -2.66 -22.69 -6.70
CA ASP A 312 -2.26 -21.38 -6.23
C ASP A 312 -1.92 -21.35 -4.73
N ILE A 313 -2.68 -22.07 -3.89
CA ILE A 313 -2.34 -22.19 -2.47
C ILE A 313 -1.01 -22.91 -2.31
N ASN A 314 -0.76 -23.99 -3.05
CA ASN A 314 0.51 -24.72 -2.95
C ASN A 314 1.69 -23.84 -3.36
N MET A 315 1.56 -23.05 -4.43
CA MET A 315 2.58 -22.07 -4.82
C MET A 315 2.84 -21.02 -3.73
N LEU A 316 1.78 -20.47 -3.13
CA LEU A 316 1.93 -19.51 -2.03
C LEU A 316 2.59 -20.14 -0.80
N MET A 317 2.24 -21.39 -0.48
CA MET A 317 2.83 -22.11 0.64
C MET A 317 4.32 -22.37 0.41
N GLU A 318 4.70 -22.80 -0.80
CA GLU A 318 6.11 -22.98 -1.18
C GLU A 318 6.88 -21.65 -1.11
N PHE A 319 6.28 -20.58 -1.63
CA PHE A 319 6.87 -19.25 -1.60
C PHE A 319 7.17 -18.78 -0.17
N PHE A 320 6.23 -18.99 0.76
CA PHE A 320 6.39 -18.60 2.17
C PHE A 320 7.16 -19.63 3.03
N ASP A 321 7.69 -20.71 2.44
CA ASP A 321 8.30 -21.85 3.14
C ASP A 321 7.38 -22.47 4.21
N ILE A 322 6.09 -22.55 3.91
CA ILE A 322 5.07 -23.14 4.78
C ILE A 322 4.92 -24.62 4.40
N PRO A 323 5.06 -25.57 5.36
CA PRO A 323 4.88 -26.99 5.06
C PRO A 323 3.48 -27.26 4.49
N SER A 324 3.37 -28.05 3.42
CA SER A 324 2.07 -28.37 2.82
C SER A 324 1.16 -29.12 3.81
N PHE A 325 -0.05 -28.60 4.00
CA PHE A 325 -1.11 -29.23 4.78
C PHE A 325 -2.41 -29.28 3.96
N GLU A 326 -2.29 -29.65 2.68
CA GLU A 326 -3.38 -29.62 1.70
C GLU A 326 -4.69 -30.23 2.23
N SER A 327 -4.61 -31.38 2.91
CA SER A 327 -5.78 -32.05 3.51
C SER A 327 -6.44 -31.20 4.61
N SER A 328 -5.66 -30.49 5.43
CA SER A 328 -6.19 -29.59 6.46
C SER A 328 -6.86 -28.36 5.84
N ILE A 329 -6.29 -27.79 4.78
CA ILE A 329 -6.86 -26.63 4.09
C ILE A 329 -8.19 -27.02 3.42
N LYS A 330 -8.20 -28.14 2.67
CA LYS A 330 -9.42 -28.70 2.07
C LYS A 330 -10.51 -28.95 3.12
N TYR A 331 -10.15 -29.55 4.25
CA TYR A 331 -11.08 -29.78 5.36
C TYR A 331 -11.67 -28.47 5.90
N LYS A 332 -10.83 -27.45 6.16
CA LYS A 332 -11.29 -26.15 6.68
C LYS A 332 -12.20 -25.42 5.70
N ILE A 333 -11.86 -25.45 4.41
CA ILE A 333 -12.70 -24.87 3.36
C ILE A 333 -14.06 -25.58 3.30
N ALA A 334 -14.07 -26.90 3.25
CA ALA A 334 -15.32 -27.67 3.23
C ALA A 334 -16.18 -27.44 4.48
N LYS A 335 -15.55 -27.39 5.66
CA LYS A 335 -16.22 -27.12 6.95
C LYS A 335 -16.91 -25.76 6.98
N ASN A 336 -16.34 -24.75 6.33
CA ASN A 336 -16.89 -23.40 6.24
C ASN A 336 -17.80 -23.19 5.02
N GLY A 337 -18.23 -24.28 4.36
CA GLY A 337 -19.19 -24.23 3.25
C GLY A 337 -18.57 -23.89 1.89
N GLY A 338 -17.25 -23.93 1.77
CA GLY A 338 -16.55 -23.79 0.49
C GLY A 338 -16.60 -25.07 -0.36
N TYR A 339 -16.60 -24.91 -1.68
CA TYR A 339 -16.50 -26.02 -2.63
C TYR A 339 -15.04 -26.45 -2.83
N VAL A 340 -14.72 -27.73 -2.57
CA VAL A 340 -13.37 -28.25 -2.79
C VAL A 340 -13.29 -28.91 -4.18
N PRO A 341 -12.47 -28.38 -5.12
CA PRO A 341 -12.31 -28.98 -6.44
C PRO A 341 -11.85 -30.45 -6.35
N GLY A 342 -12.50 -31.33 -7.10
CA GLY A 342 -12.21 -32.77 -7.13
C GLY A 342 -12.82 -33.59 -5.97
N ALA A 343 -13.44 -32.95 -4.97
CA ALA A 343 -14.13 -33.67 -3.90
C ALA A 343 -15.56 -34.04 -4.31
N ARG A 344 -15.96 -35.30 -4.10
CA ARG A 344 -17.35 -35.73 -4.32
C ARG A 344 -18.23 -35.26 -3.17
N ARG A 345 -19.31 -34.53 -3.48
CA ARG A 345 -20.38 -34.19 -2.53
C ARG A 345 -21.37 -35.35 -2.50
N LEU A 346 -21.67 -35.86 -1.30
CA LEU A 346 -22.65 -36.92 -1.08
C LEU A 346 -23.98 -36.36 -0.59
#